data_AF-A0A564S8T4-F1
#
_entry.id   AF-A0A564S8T4-F1
#
_cell.length_a   1.000
_cell.length_b   1.000
_cell.length_c   1.000
_cell.angle_alpha   90.00
_cell.angle_beta   90.00
_cell.angle_gamma   90.00
#
_symmetry.space_group_name_H-M   'P 1'
#
loop_
_entity.id
_entity.type
_entity.pdbx_description
1 polymer ?
#
loop_
_entity_poly.entity_id
_entity_poly.type
_entity_poly.pdbx_seq_one_letter_code
_entity_poly.pdbx_strand_id
1 'polypeptide(L)'
;MYIFGLVWWCYTGFETCVSMGAETKYPQYTLPRALKVSVFLVFVCNALFQWFLVGLVPHKFYPLLAAADAPYAEGLEAAGLIGFPIILLCIGIAFGGDLSTINPGIAAPARYIYTMAEDKSLPSFFCKVHPKYKTPYTAVAAVGIINIILIATGSINYIASVSLISLALCYIIGCLAYMGLKKNYPDMNRPYVAPGGKFGCWFTIVVYIFMLIFADRAALATSGVVTVAAIIYWAVFTRKHENKIPTIEEEIGVLEEPSSEEKAKMDKEYNIWKIATIVATIIALGIYIIPVLF
;
A
#
# COMPACT_ATOMS: atom_id res chain seq x y z
N MET A 1 8.29 18.05 11.81
CA MET A 1 8.67 17.31 10.58
C MET A 1 7.87 16.02 10.36
N TYR A 2 6.80 15.77 11.13
CA TYR A 2 5.93 14.58 10.99
C TYR A 2 5.05 14.57 9.73
N ILE A 3 4.84 15.73 9.10
CA ILE A 3 3.84 15.91 8.03
C ILE A 3 4.16 15.07 6.79
N PHE A 4 5.42 15.00 6.33
CA PHE A 4 5.76 14.22 5.13
C PHE A 4 5.54 12.71 5.30
N GLY A 5 5.80 12.17 6.49
CA GLY A 5 5.52 10.77 6.81
C GLY A 5 4.01 10.51 6.85
N LEU A 6 3.25 11.34 7.57
CA LEU A 6 1.80 11.15 7.69
C LEU A 6 1.06 11.35 6.36
N VAL A 7 1.48 12.29 5.51
CA VAL A 7 0.92 12.44 4.16
C VAL A 7 1.24 11.21 3.29
N TRP A 8 2.45 10.67 3.41
CA TRP A 8 2.83 9.45 2.71
C TRP A 8 1.94 8.25 3.07
N TRP A 9 1.48 8.16 4.33
CA TRP A 9 0.52 7.13 4.77
C TRP A 9 -0.75 7.12 3.92
N CYS A 10 -1.26 8.28 3.51
CA CYS A 10 -2.49 8.37 2.71
C CYS A 10 -2.39 7.74 1.32
N TYR A 11 -1.17 7.45 0.85
CA TYR A 11 -0.90 6.85 -0.45
C TYR A 11 -0.41 5.38 -0.34
N THR A 12 -0.32 4.84 0.87
CA THR A 12 0.09 3.45 1.10
C THR A 12 -1.06 2.47 0.85
N GLY A 13 -0.73 1.20 0.59
CA GLY A 13 -1.72 0.12 0.54
C GLY A 13 -2.09 -0.33 -0.88
N PHE A 14 -1.61 0.36 -1.92
CA PHE A 14 -1.79 -0.08 -3.30
C PHE A 14 -1.13 -1.45 -3.56
N GLU A 15 -0.08 -1.79 -2.81
CA GLU A 15 0.62 -3.07 -2.88
C GLU A 15 -0.19 -4.26 -2.33
N THR A 16 -1.20 -4.00 -1.50
CA THR A 16 -1.99 -5.07 -0.87
C THR A 16 -2.73 -5.91 -1.91
N CYS A 17 -3.10 -5.34 -3.06
CA CYS A 17 -3.74 -6.07 -4.16
C CYS A 17 -2.82 -7.14 -4.76
N VAL A 18 -1.50 -6.95 -4.72
CA VAL A 18 -0.51 -7.90 -5.24
C VAL A 18 -0.40 -9.14 -4.35
N SER A 19 -0.64 -9.00 -3.05
CA SER A 19 -0.65 -10.13 -2.11
C SER A 19 -1.72 -11.18 -2.43
N MET A 20 -2.76 -10.78 -3.16
CA MET A 20 -3.86 -11.64 -3.60
C MET A 20 -3.72 -12.05 -5.08
N GLY A 21 -2.52 -11.93 -5.65
CA GLY A 21 -2.26 -12.24 -7.05
C GLY A 21 -2.61 -13.68 -7.43
N ALA A 22 -2.35 -14.65 -6.55
CA ALA A 22 -2.67 -16.06 -6.78
C ALA A 22 -4.18 -16.36 -6.85
N GLU A 23 -5.01 -15.49 -6.28
CA GLU A 23 -6.48 -15.61 -6.31
C GLU A 23 -7.12 -14.66 -7.34
N THR A 24 -6.31 -13.85 -8.01
CA THR A 24 -6.78 -12.86 -8.98
C THR A 24 -6.95 -13.51 -10.35
N LYS A 25 -8.11 -13.31 -10.98
CA LYS A 25 -8.33 -13.75 -12.35
C LYS A 25 -7.45 -12.95 -13.32
N TYR A 26 -6.67 -13.65 -14.14
CA TYR A 26 -5.73 -13.08 -15.12
C TYR A 26 -4.80 -11.99 -14.51
N PRO A 27 -3.96 -12.34 -13.53
CA PRO A 27 -3.17 -11.37 -12.76
C PRO A 27 -2.22 -10.55 -13.65
N GLN A 28 -1.76 -11.11 -14.77
CA GLN A 28 -0.88 -10.45 -15.74
C GLN A 28 -1.50 -9.21 -16.39
N TYR A 29 -2.83 -9.14 -16.47
CA TYR A 29 -3.55 -7.98 -16.99
C TYR A 29 -4.20 -7.17 -15.87
N THR A 30 -4.85 -7.84 -14.91
CA THR A 30 -5.66 -7.19 -13.87
C THR A 30 -4.79 -6.40 -12.89
N LEU A 31 -3.69 -6.97 -12.39
CA LEU A 31 -2.86 -6.30 -11.37
C LEU A 31 -2.19 -5.02 -11.94
N PRO A 32 -1.52 -5.01 -13.11
CA PRO A 32 -0.91 -3.79 -13.63
C PRO A 32 -1.92 -2.69 -13.96
N ARG A 33 -3.16 -3.05 -14.32
CA ARG A 33 -4.25 -2.11 -14.59
C ARG A 33 -4.77 -1.49 -13.30
N ALA A 34 -5.05 -2.34 -12.30
CA ALA A 34 -5.53 -1.93 -10.99
C ALA A 34 -4.52 -1.00 -10.28
N LEU A 35 -3.24 -1.36 -10.26
CA LEU A 35 -2.18 -0.57 -9.63
C LEU A 35 -2.07 0.86 -10.19
N LYS A 36 -2.26 1.04 -11.50
CA LYS A 36 -2.23 2.37 -12.12
C LYS A 36 -3.46 3.19 -11.73
N VAL A 37 -4.64 2.59 -11.85
CA VAL A 37 -5.91 3.28 -11.58
C VAL A 37 -6.02 3.65 -10.10
N SER A 38 -5.67 2.73 -9.19
CA SER A 38 -5.82 2.93 -7.74
C SER A 38 -5.01 4.12 -7.22
N VAL A 39 -3.74 4.25 -7.62
CA VAL A 39 -2.87 5.34 -7.14
C VAL A 39 -3.41 6.71 -7.53
N PHE A 40 -3.84 6.89 -8.78
CA PHE A 40 -4.41 8.17 -9.22
C PHE A 40 -5.79 8.44 -8.62
N LEU A 41 -6.59 7.39 -8.40
CA LEU A 41 -7.89 7.53 -7.75
C LEU A 41 -7.73 7.96 -6.28
N VAL A 42 -6.79 7.36 -5.55
CA VAL A 42 -6.41 7.78 -4.19
C VAL A 42 -5.95 9.23 -4.18
N PHE A 43 -5.13 9.64 -5.16
CA PHE A 43 -4.72 11.03 -5.31
C PHE A 43 -5.91 11.98 -5.51
N VAL A 44 -6.84 11.65 -6.43
CA VAL A 44 -8.05 12.44 -6.67
C VAL A 44 -8.89 12.56 -5.41
N CYS A 45 -9.14 11.45 -4.71
CA CYS A 45 -9.92 11.47 -3.47
C CYS A 45 -9.28 12.37 -2.43
N ASN A 46 -7.99 12.20 -2.13
CA ASN A 46 -7.28 13.05 -1.17
C ASN A 46 -7.31 14.54 -1.58
N ALA A 47 -7.05 14.83 -2.86
CA ALA A 47 -7.07 16.19 -3.38
C ALA A 47 -8.44 16.86 -3.26
N LEU A 48 -9.53 16.13 -3.57
CA LEU A 48 -10.90 16.65 -3.45
C LEU A 48 -11.32 16.87 -2.00
N PHE A 49 -11.01 15.93 -1.10
CA PHE A 49 -11.30 16.07 0.32
C PHE A 49 -10.57 17.27 0.93
N GLN A 50 -9.28 17.44 0.60
CA GLN A 50 -8.50 18.58 1.06
C GLN A 50 -9.03 19.90 0.49
N TRP A 51 -9.46 19.92 -0.78
CA TRP A 51 -10.03 21.11 -1.40
C TRP A 51 -11.35 21.52 -0.73
N PHE A 52 -12.22 20.54 -0.46
CA PHE A 52 -13.47 20.76 0.24
C PHE A 52 -13.24 21.34 1.64
N LEU A 53 -12.28 20.78 2.40
CA LEU A 53 -11.95 21.26 3.74
C LEU A 53 -11.45 22.72 3.71
N VAL A 54 -10.51 23.03 2.81
CA VAL A 54 -9.93 24.38 2.68
C VAL A 54 -10.98 25.40 2.20
N GLY A 55 -11.89 25.00 1.32
CA GLY A 55 -12.97 25.86 0.81
C GLY A 55 -14.09 26.12 1.83
N LEU A 56 -14.32 25.19 2.75
CA LEU A 56 -15.35 25.30 3.78
C LEU A 56 -14.89 26.15 4.97
N VAL A 57 -13.63 26.01 5.38
CA VAL A 57 -13.14 26.58 6.64
C VAL A 57 -12.58 27.99 6.45
N PRO A 58 -12.96 28.98 7.28
CA PRO A 58 -12.37 30.30 7.24
C PRO A 58 -10.86 30.29 7.46
N HIS A 59 -10.10 31.09 6.69
CA HIS A 59 -8.63 31.16 6.75
C HIS A 59 -8.03 31.29 8.15
N LYS A 60 -8.73 31.97 9.06
CA LYS A 60 -8.32 32.16 10.46
C LYS A 60 -8.14 30.84 11.25
N PHE A 61 -8.77 29.76 10.81
CA PHE A 61 -8.71 28.45 11.46
C PHE A 61 -7.75 27.47 10.80
N TYR A 62 -7.05 27.86 9.73
CA TYR A 62 -6.04 26.98 9.10
C TYR A 62 -4.92 26.54 10.05
N PRO A 63 -4.39 27.41 10.95
CA PRO A 63 -3.40 26.97 11.92
C PRO A 63 -3.95 25.92 12.91
N LEU A 64 -5.24 26.00 13.24
CA LEU A 64 -5.91 25.02 14.09
C LEU A 64 -6.02 23.67 13.37
N LEU A 65 -6.48 23.66 12.11
CA LEU A 65 -6.57 22.46 11.29
C LEU A 65 -5.22 21.77 11.08
N ALA A 66 -4.14 22.53 10.95
CA ALA A 66 -2.81 21.98 10.72
C ALA A 66 -2.27 21.17 11.92
N ALA A 67 -2.81 21.42 13.12
CA ALA A 67 -2.46 20.72 14.35
C ALA A 67 -3.57 19.79 14.86
N ALA A 68 -4.73 19.77 14.20
CA ALA A 68 -5.90 18.99 14.56
C ALA A 68 -5.64 17.49 14.36
N ASP A 69 -6.06 16.68 15.34
CA ASP A 69 -6.06 15.22 15.20
C ASP A 69 -7.21 14.77 14.28
N ALA A 70 -8.31 15.54 14.24
CA ALA A 70 -9.48 15.27 13.40
C ALA A 70 -9.80 16.49 12.50
N PRO A 71 -8.92 16.84 11.55
CA PRO A 71 -9.01 18.09 10.79
C PRO A 71 -10.34 18.24 10.03
N TYR A 72 -10.92 17.15 9.54
CA TYR A 72 -12.21 17.22 8.85
C TYR A 72 -13.39 17.50 9.79
N ALA A 73 -13.41 16.87 10.97
CA ALA A 73 -14.47 17.09 11.95
C ALA A 73 -14.36 18.50 12.57
N GLU A 74 -13.16 18.88 13.00
CA GLU A 74 -12.88 20.21 13.56
C GLU A 74 -13.11 21.33 12.53
N GLY A 75 -12.84 21.05 11.24
CA GLY A 75 -13.16 21.97 10.15
C GLY A 75 -14.65 22.20 9.97
N LEU A 76 -15.47 21.14 10.00
CA LEU A 76 -16.92 21.26 9.95
C LEU A 76 -17.46 22.06 11.15
N GLU A 77 -16.93 21.82 12.36
CA GLU A 77 -17.27 22.60 13.55
C GLU A 77 -16.91 24.08 13.38
N ALA A 78 -15.70 24.37 12.89
CA ALA A 78 -15.23 25.74 12.64
C ALA A 78 -16.04 26.47 11.56
N ALA A 79 -16.64 25.72 10.62
CA ALA A 79 -17.56 26.23 9.60
C ALA A 79 -19.02 26.38 10.11
N GLY A 80 -19.30 26.02 11.35
CA GLY A 80 -20.64 26.09 11.96
C GLY A 80 -21.58 24.95 11.56
N LEU A 81 -21.07 23.91 10.88
CA LEU A 81 -21.83 22.72 10.50
C LEU A 81 -21.81 21.69 11.62
N ILE A 82 -22.49 22.01 12.73
CA ILE A 82 -22.53 21.18 13.93
C ILE A 82 -23.69 20.17 13.86
N GLY A 83 -23.52 18.98 14.44
CA GLY A 83 -24.58 17.97 14.59
C GLY A 83 -24.58 16.92 13.48
N PHE A 84 -25.70 16.76 12.78
CA PHE A 84 -25.90 15.67 11.82
C PHE A 84 -24.82 15.55 10.72
N PRO A 85 -24.33 16.66 10.10
CA PRO A 85 -23.29 16.58 9.08
C PRO A 85 -21.97 15.95 9.56
N ILE A 86 -21.52 16.31 10.77
CA ILE A 86 -20.30 15.74 11.38
C ILE A 86 -20.51 14.27 11.70
N ILE A 87 -21.68 13.90 12.26
CA ILE A 87 -21.99 12.50 12.56
C ILE A 87 -21.95 11.66 11.28
N LEU A 88 -22.55 12.16 10.19
CA LEU A 88 -22.53 11.49 8.89
C LEU A 88 -21.10 11.33 8.35
N LEU A 89 -20.28 12.38 8.47
CA LEU A 89 -18.87 12.32 8.08
C LEU A 89 -18.12 11.25 8.91
N CYS A 90 -18.25 11.29 10.24
CA CYS A 90 -17.57 10.35 11.13
C CYS A 90 -17.98 8.90 10.86
N ILE A 91 -19.27 8.65 10.59
CA ILE A 91 -19.75 7.32 10.16
C ILE A 91 -19.12 6.94 8.81
N GLY A 92 -19.08 7.87 7.85
CA GLY A 92 -18.46 7.65 6.55
C GLY A 92 -16.98 7.28 6.65
N ILE A 93 -16.22 7.97 7.49
CA ILE A 93 -14.80 7.71 7.73
C ILE A 93 -14.61 6.39 8.47
N ALA A 94 -15.35 6.16 9.56
CA ALA A 94 -15.18 4.95 10.38
C ALA A 94 -15.54 3.67 9.60
N PHE A 95 -16.69 3.66 8.91
CA PHE A 95 -17.15 2.47 8.20
C PHE A 95 -16.58 2.36 6.79
N GLY A 96 -16.43 3.48 6.08
CA GLY A 96 -15.93 3.49 4.71
C GLY A 96 -14.40 3.49 4.61
N GLY A 97 -13.72 4.20 5.51
CA GLY A 97 -12.26 4.29 5.56
C GLY A 97 -11.65 3.22 6.46
N ASP A 98 -11.89 3.32 7.77
CA ASP A 98 -11.14 2.54 8.76
C ASP A 98 -11.45 1.04 8.69
N LEU A 99 -12.74 0.66 8.73
CA LEU A 99 -13.14 -0.75 8.65
C LEU A 99 -12.75 -1.38 7.30
N SER A 100 -12.83 -0.62 6.21
CA SER A 100 -12.44 -1.14 4.90
C SER A 100 -10.92 -1.36 4.81
N THR A 101 -10.13 -0.55 5.50
CA THR A 101 -8.65 -0.63 5.53
C THR A 101 -8.14 -1.73 6.48
N ILE A 102 -8.86 -2.02 7.56
CA ILE A 102 -8.50 -3.10 8.50
C ILE A 102 -8.46 -4.47 7.77
N ASN A 103 -9.39 -4.72 6.86
CA ASN A 103 -9.46 -5.98 6.13
C ASN A 103 -8.17 -6.30 5.31
N PRO A 104 -7.72 -5.45 4.36
CA PRO A 104 -6.45 -5.66 3.67
C PRO A 104 -5.25 -5.54 4.62
N GLY A 105 -5.33 -4.72 5.66
CA GLY A 105 -4.28 -4.58 6.68
C GLY A 105 -3.98 -5.85 7.48
N ILE A 106 -4.96 -6.76 7.61
CA ILE A 106 -4.76 -8.08 8.22
C ILE A 106 -4.51 -9.16 7.17
N ALA A 107 -5.25 -9.12 6.06
CA ALA A 107 -5.19 -10.16 5.04
C ALA A 107 -3.84 -10.20 4.30
N ALA A 108 -3.28 -9.05 3.93
CA ALA A 108 -2.03 -9.00 3.16
C ALA A 108 -0.82 -9.50 3.98
N PRO A 109 -0.57 -9.03 5.22
CA PRO A 109 0.52 -9.56 6.03
C PRO A 109 0.39 -11.05 6.35
N ALA A 110 -0.84 -11.54 6.60
CA ALA A 110 -1.08 -12.95 6.85
C ALA A 110 -0.69 -13.83 5.63
N ARG A 111 -0.92 -13.33 4.41
CA ARG A 111 -0.49 -14.00 3.17
C ARG A 111 1.01 -13.99 2.99
N TYR A 112 1.69 -12.88 3.30
CA TYR A 112 3.16 -12.85 3.26
C TYR A 112 3.76 -13.87 4.22
N ILE A 113 3.25 -13.96 5.45
CA ILE A 113 3.69 -14.95 6.45
C ILE A 113 3.44 -16.38 5.96
N TYR A 114 2.27 -16.63 5.34
CA TYR A 114 1.93 -17.92 4.76
C TYR A 114 2.91 -18.34 3.65
N THR A 115 3.14 -17.48 2.65
CA THR A 115 4.06 -17.76 1.53
C THR A 115 5.49 -17.93 2.03
N MET A 116 5.95 -17.10 2.96
CA MET A 116 7.27 -17.26 3.59
C MET A 116 7.41 -18.60 4.33
N ALA A 117 6.32 -19.13 4.90
CA ALA A 117 6.33 -20.44 5.54
C ALA A 117 6.32 -21.58 4.52
N GLU A 118 5.64 -21.44 3.38
CA GLU A 118 5.72 -22.40 2.26
C GLU A 118 7.15 -22.49 1.71
N ASP A 119 7.83 -21.34 1.61
CA ASP A 119 9.24 -21.21 1.21
C ASP A 119 10.23 -21.67 2.30
N LYS A 120 9.75 -22.28 3.40
CA LYS A 120 10.54 -22.72 4.55
C LYS A 120 11.37 -21.61 5.20
N SER A 121 11.01 -20.35 4.94
CA SER A 121 11.64 -19.18 5.54
C SER A 121 11.08 -18.89 6.93
N LEU A 122 9.84 -19.31 7.20
CA LEU A 122 9.19 -19.27 8.51
C LEU A 122 8.75 -20.69 8.95
N PRO A 123 8.45 -20.90 10.25
CA PRO A 123 7.96 -22.19 10.72
C PRO A 123 6.71 -22.66 9.97
N SER A 124 6.69 -23.95 9.60
CA SER A 124 5.60 -24.59 8.83
C SER A 124 4.21 -24.51 9.49
N PHE A 125 4.15 -24.18 10.79
CA PHE A 125 2.90 -23.88 11.49
C PHE A 125 2.09 -22.75 10.83
N PHE A 126 2.76 -21.80 10.18
CA PHE A 126 2.13 -20.68 9.47
C PHE A 126 1.52 -21.06 8.11
N CYS A 127 1.83 -22.26 7.57
CA CYS A 127 1.20 -22.79 6.34
C CYS A 127 -0.21 -23.36 6.59
N LYS A 128 -0.72 -23.34 7.83
CA LYS A 128 -2.00 -23.99 8.14
C LYS A 128 -3.18 -23.15 7.62
N VAL A 129 -3.87 -23.69 6.62
CA VAL A 129 -5.05 -23.09 6.01
C VAL A 129 -6.34 -23.63 6.65
N HIS A 130 -7.32 -22.77 6.86
CA HIS A 130 -8.62 -23.16 7.41
C HIS A 130 -9.40 -24.01 6.40
N PRO A 131 -9.97 -25.18 6.80
CA PRO A 131 -10.58 -26.12 5.87
C PRO A 131 -11.77 -25.55 5.08
N LYS A 132 -12.60 -24.75 5.75
CA LYS A 132 -13.79 -24.07 5.18
C LYS A 132 -13.47 -22.77 4.44
N TYR A 133 -12.78 -21.82 5.10
CA TYR A 133 -12.55 -20.47 4.57
C TYR A 133 -11.34 -20.35 3.65
N LYS A 134 -10.49 -21.38 3.58
CA LYS A 134 -9.24 -21.38 2.78
C LYS A 134 -8.29 -20.22 3.12
N THR A 135 -8.34 -19.72 4.36
CA THR A 135 -7.49 -18.63 4.86
C THR A 135 -6.40 -19.14 5.81
N PRO A 136 -5.19 -18.53 5.82
CA PRO A 136 -4.09 -18.93 6.71
C PRO A 136 -4.36 -18.46 8.15
N TYR A 137 -5.20 -19.20 8.89
CA TYR A 137 -5.73 -18.77 10.18
C TYR A 137 -4.65 -18.59 11.26
N THR A 138 -3.56 -19.36 11.20
CA THR A 138 -2.44 -19.21 12.15
C THR A 138 -1.65 -17.93 11.91
N ALA A 139 -1.45 -17.55 10.64
CA ALA A 139 -0.85 -16.27 10.28
C ALA A 139 -1.75 -15.09 10.65
N VAL A 140 -3.06 -15.19 10.39
CA VAL A 140 -4.04 -14.18 10.80
C VAL A 140 -4.05 -13.97 12.31
N ALA A 141 -4.04 -15.05 13.10
CA ALA A 141 -3.98 -14.97 14.56
C ALA A 141 -2.69 -14.29 15.04
N ALA A 142 -1.54 -14.60 14.44
CA ALA A 142 -0.28 -13.97 14.80
C ALA A 142 -0.27 -12.47 14.49
N VAL A 143 -0.74 -12.07 13.30
CA VAL A 143 -0.90 -10.65 12.94
C VAL A 143 -1.84 -9.94 13.92
N GLY A 144 -2.96 -10.57 14.29
CA GLY A 144 -3.90 -10.04 15.27
C GLY A 144 -3.28 -9.84 16.65
N ILE A 145 -2.52 -10.81 17.16
CA ILE A 145 -1.83 -10.71 18.45
C ILE A 145 -0.79 -9.58 18.42
N ILE A 146 0.02 -9.49 17.36
CA ILE A 146 0.99 -8.41 17.19
C ILE A 146 0.28 -7.05 17.19
N ASN A 147 -0.82 -6.93 16.45
CA ASN A 147 -1.61 -5.70 16.41
C ASN A 147 -2.17 -5.32 17.79
N ILE A 148 -2.69 -6.27 18.56
CA ILE A 148 -3.19 -6.01 19.93
C ILE A 148 -2.06 -5.47 20.82
N ILE A 149 -0.86 -6.07 20.75
CA ILE A 149 0.31 -5.62 21.52
C ILE A 149 0.71 -4.19 21.10
N LEU A 150 0.75 -3.91 19.79
CA LEU A 150 1.08 -2.59 19.27
C LEU A 150 0.04 -1.55 19.69
N ILE A 151 -1.25 -1.87 19.62
CA ILE A 151 -2.34 -1.00 20.08
C ILE A 151 -2.19 -0.69 21.58
N ALA A 152 -1.81 -1.68 22.40
CA ALA A 152 -1.61 -1.50 23.83
C ALA A 152 -0.48 -0.51 24.19
N THR A 153 0.43 -0.21 23.26
CA THR A 153 1.47 0.83 23.49
C THR A 153 0.94 2.26 23.43
N GLY A 154 -0.24 2.49 22.86
CA GLY A 154 -0.88 3.81 22.77
C GLY A 154 -0.17 4.82 21.85
N SER A 155 0.87 4.42 21.10
CA SER A 155 1.71 5.35 20.33
C SER A 155 1.45 5.27 18.82
N ILE A 156 0.27 5.69 18.37
CA ILE A 156 -0.17 5.59 16.96
C ILE A 156 0.81 6.32 16.03
N ASN A 157 1.18 7.56 16.33
CA ASN A 157 2.08 8.37 15.49
C ASN A 157 3.47 7.73 15.34
N TYR A 158 3.98 7.13 16.41
CA TYR A 158 5.26 6.44 16.40
C TYR A 158 5.19 5.15 15.58
N ILE A 159 4.16 4.33 15.80
CA ILE A 159 3.95 3.08 15.06
C ILE A 159 3.77 3.36 13.57
N ALA A 160 2.98 4.38 13.21
CA ALA A 160 2.80 4.81 11.82
C ALA A 160 4.15 5.21 11.20
N SER A 161 4.95 6.00 11.92
CA SER A 161 6.29 6.41 11.45
C SER A 161 7.22 5.21 11.24
N VAL A 162 7.29 4.28 12.20
CA VAL A 162 8.08 3.05 12.08
C VAL A 162 7.59 2.19 10.91
N SER A 163 6.28 2.04 10.74
CA SER A 163 5.69 1.26 9.65
C SER A 163 6.06 1.82 8.29
N LEU A 164 5.99 3.14 8.11
CA LEU A 164 6.30 3.79 6.83
C LEU A 164 7.77 3.72 6.45
N ILE A 165 8.66 3.92 7.43
CA ILE A 165 10.09 3.78 7.21
C ILE A 165 10.41 2.32 6.84
N SER A 166 9.79 1.36 7.53
CA SER A 166 9.97 -0.07 7.23
C SER A 166 9.47 -0.40 5.82
N LEU A 167 8.33 0.17 5.42
CA LEU A 167 7.78 -0.01 4.08
C LEU A 167 8.67 0.62 3.00
N ALA A 168 9.22 1.81 3.24
CA ALA A 168 10.18 2.45 2.33
C ALA A 168 11.43 1.58 2.14
N LEU A 169 11.96 0.97 3.21
CA LEU A 169 13.06 0.01 3.13
C LEU A 169 12.65 -1.24 2.33
N CYS A 170 11.45 -1.78 2.55
CA CYS A 170 10.92 -2.90 1.78
C CYS A 170 10.82 -2.57 0.28
N TYR A 171 10.38 -1.37 -0.10
CA TYR A 171 10.33 -0.96 -1.50
C TYR A 171 11.71 -0.77 -2.12
N ILE A 172 12.70 -0.25 -1.37
CA ILE A 172 14.10 -0.20 -1.81
C ILE A 172 14.61 -1.62 -2.08
N ILE A 173 14.40 -2.55 -1.14
CA ILE A 173 14.79 -3.96 -1.28
C ILE A 173 14.07 -4.59 -2.49
N GLY A 174 12.78 -4.34 -2.68
CA GLY A 174 12.00 -4.82 -3.82
C GLY A 174 12.52 -4.30 -5.16
N CYS A 175 12.92 -3.02 -5.24
CA CYS A 175 13.54 -2.44 -6.43
C CYS A 175 14.89 -3.08 -6.74
N LEU A 176 15.72 -3.31 -5.71
CA LEU A 176 16.99 -4.02 -5.85
C LEU A 176 16.77 -5.47 -6.30
N ALA A 177 15.78 -6.16 -5.73
CA ALA A 177 15.41 -7.52 -6.10
C ALA A 177 14.92 -7.60 -7.56
N TYR A 178 14.11 -6.64 -8.02
CA TYR A 178 13.70 -6.55 -9.43
C TYR A 178 14.91 -6.44 -10.38
N MET A 179 15.88 -5.58 -10.05
CA MET A 179 17.10 -5.43 -10.84
C MET A 179 17.97 -6.68 -10.79
N GLY A 180 18.10 -7.31 -9.62
CA GLY A 180 18.80 -8.58 -9.43
C GLY A 180 18.18 -9.72 -10.25
N LEU A 181 16.84 -9.83 -10.24
CA LEU A 181 16.10 -10.82 -11.01
C LEU A 181 16.30 -10.64 -12.52
N LYS A 182 16.38 -9.39 -13.01
CA LYS A 182 16.69 -9.12 -14.43
C LYS A 182 18.12 -9.48 -14.81
N LYS A 183 19.06 -9.45 -13.86
CA LYS A 183 20.47 -9.80 -14.11
C LYS A 183 20.72 -11.30 -14.02
N ASN A 184 20.14 -11.95 -13.01
CA ASN A 184 20.40 -13.36 -12.68
C ASN A 184 19.49 -14.34 -13.45
N TYR A 185 18.30 -13.89 -13.86
CA TYR A 185 17.33 -14.70 -14.61
C TYR A 185 16.85 -13.94 -15.86
N PRO A 186 17.74 -13.80 -16.87
CA PRO A 186 17.42 -13.06 -18.09
C PRO A 186 16.36 -13.77 -18.95
N ASP A 187 16.40 -15.11 -19.00
CA ASP A 187 15.54 -15.93 -19.87
C ASP A 187 14.16 -16.25 -19.26
N MET A 188 13.90 -15.79 -18.04
CA MET A 188 12.62 -16.01 -17.36
C MET A 188 11.49 -15.29 -18.10
N ASN A 189 10.39 -16.01 -18.37
CA ASN A 189 9.20 -15.44 -18.98
C ASN A 189 8.61 -14.33 -18.10
N ARG A 190 8.26 -13.20 -18.70
CA ARG A 190 7.75 -12.01 -17.99
C ARG A 190 6.45 -11.57 -18.65
N PRO A 191 5.29 -12.04 -18.15
CA PRO A 191 3.98 -11.70 -18.72
C PRO A 191 3.70 -10.20 -18.74
N TYR A 192 4.27 -9.48 -17.78
CA TYR A 192 4.21 -8.03 -17.72
C TYR A 192 5.61 -7.42 -17.63
N VAL A 193 5.90 -6.43 -18.47
CA VAL A 193 7.12 -5.63 -18.44
C VAL A 193 6.76 -4.18 -18.16
N ALA A 194 7.20 -3.68 -17.00
CA ALA A 194 6.99 -2.29 -16.62
C ALA A 194 7.74 -1.33 -17.58
N PRO A 195 7.07 -0.32 -18.15
CA PRO A 195 7.70 0.68 -19.01
C PRO A 195 8.72 1.47 -18.18
N GLY A 196 9.96 1.58 -18.66
CA GLY A 196 11.03 2.28 -17.94
C GLY A 196 11.47 1.61 -16.62
N GLY A 197 11.16 0.33 -16.40
CA GLY A 197 11.29 -0.31 -15.07
C GLY A 197 12.65 -0.14 -14.35
N LYS A 198 13.79 -0.18 -15.06
CA LYS A 198 15.11 0.07 -14.44
C LYS A 198 15.27 1.52 -13.95
N PHE A 199 14.84 2.48 -14.76
CA PHE A 199 14.86 3.89 -14.40
C PHE A 199 13.90 4.17 -13.23
N GLY A 200 12.68 3.60 -13.29
CA GLY A 200 11.71 3.68 -12.20
C GLY A 200 12.28 3.16 -10.88
N CYS A 201 12.95 2.00 -10.88
CA CYS A 201 13.59 1.46 -9.67
C CYS A 201 14.65 2.39 -9.08
N TRP A 202 15.53 2.95 -9.92
CA TRP A 202 16.54 3.91 -9.45
C TRP A 202 15.91 5.19 -8.89
N PHE A 203 14.91 5.73 -9.59
CA PHE A 203 14.17 6.90 -9.14
C PHE A 203 13.52 6.64 -7.78
N THR A 204 12.82 5.52 -7.63
CA THR A 204 12.19 5.10 -6.38
C THR A 204 13.20 4.96 -5.24
N ILE A 205 14.36 4.33 -5.47
CA ILE A 205 15.41 4.19 -4.46
C ILE A 205 15.92 5.56 -4.01
N VAL A 206 16.21 6.46 -4.95
CA VAL A 206 16.72 7.80 -4.63
C VAL A 206 15.69 8.62 -3.85
N VAL A 207 14.42 8.59 -4.26
CA VAL A 207 13.33 9.31 -3.57
C VAL A 207 13.15 8.79 -2.15
N TYR A 208 13.12 7.47 -1.94
CA TYR A 208 12.98 6.93 -0.59
C TYR A 208 14.20 7.22 0.28
N ILE A 209 15.43 7.09 -0.25
CA ILE A 209 16.64 7.47 0.50
C ILE A 209 16.56 8.94 0.92
N PHE A 210 16.15 9.83 0.01
CA PHE A 210 15.96 11.24 0.32
C PHE A 210 14.89 11.45 1.40
N MET A 211 13.75 10.77 1.32
CA MET A 211 12.70 10.83 2.34
C MET A 211 13.18 10.34 3.71
N LEU A 212 14.02 9.30 3.75
CA LEU A 212 14.56 8.76 5.00
C LEU A 212 15.47 9.75 5.75
N ILE A 213 16.07 10.74 5.06
CA ILE A 213 16.86 11.81 5.70
C ILE A 213 15.97 12.68 6.60
N PHE A 214 14.69 12.82 6.25
CA PHE A 214 13.72 13.63 6.98
C PHE A 214 12.86 12.84 7.96
N ALA A 215 13.08 11.53 8.07
CA ALA A 215 12.33 10.67 8.95
C ALA A 215 12.66 10.91 10.44
N ASP A 216 11.72 10.57 11.32
CA ASP A 216 11.96 10.63 12.76
C ASP A 216 13.11 9.68 13.15
N ARG A 217 14.05 10.18 13.96
CA ARG A 217 15.29 9.44 14.27
C ARG A 217 15.02 8.20 15.12
N ALA A 218 14.05 8.25 16.04
CA ALA A 218 13.72 7.11 16.88
C ALA A 218 13.00 6.03 16.08
N ALA A 219 12.06 6.43 15.22
CA ALA A 219 11.41 5.52 14.30
C ALA A 219 12.42 4.90 13.31
N LEU A 220 13.35 5.70 12.77
CA LEU A 220 14.40 5.23 11.87
C LEU A 220 15.32 4.21 12.53
N ALA A 221 15.73 4.45 13.78
CA ALA A 221 16.54 3.50 14.54
C ALA A 221 15.79 2.18 14.75
N THR A 222 14.52 2.23 15.13
CA THR A 222 13.69 1.04 15.34
C THR A 222 13.50 0.25 14.05
N SER A 223 13.13 0.91 12.95
CA SER A 223 13.02 0.26 11.64
C SER A 223 14.36 -0.34 11.20
N GLY A 224 15.48 0.38 11.41
CA GLY A 224 16.81 -0.13 11.11
C GLY A 224 17.16 -1.39 11.89
N VAL A 225 16.87 -1.43 13.20
CA VAL A 225 17.05 -2.63 14.04
C VAL A 225 16.19 -3.78 13.54
N VAL A 226 14.92 -3.53 13.23
CA VAL A 226 14.01 -4.56 12.70
C VAL A 226 14.50 -5.10 11.35
N THR A 227 14.95 -4.22 10.45
CA THR A 227 15.51 -4.63 9.15
C THR A 227 16.78 -5.45 9.33
N VAL A 228 17.71 -5.02 10.18
CA VAL A 228 18.94 -5.78 10.45
C VAL A 228 18.62 -7.14 11.07
N ALA A 229 17.69 -7.19 12.03
CA ALA A 229 17.22 -8.44 12.62
C ALA A 229 16.60 -9.38 11.58
N ALA A 230 15.81 -8.85 10.64
CA ALA A 230 15.25 -9.63 9.54
C ALA A 230 16.33 -10.17 8.59
N ILE A 231 17.36 -9.37 8.28
CA ILE A 231 18.50 -9.81 7.45
C ILE A 231 19.31 -10.89 8.18
N ILE A 232 19.56 -10.73 9.48
CA ILE A 232 20.26 -11.74 10.30
C ILE A 232 19.45 -13.04 10.33
N TYR A 233 18.14 -12.94 10.58
CA TYR A 233 17.24 -14.09 10.57
C TYR A 233 17.31 -14.84 9.23
N TRP A 234 17.19 -14.11 8.12
CA TRP A 234 17.33 -14.67 6.78
C TRP A 234 18.70 -15.33 6.56
N ALA A 235 19.79 -14.69 6.98
CA ALA A 235 21.15 -15.20 6.79
C ALA A 235 21.44 -16.47 7.60
N VAL A 236 20.88 -16.59 8.81
CA VAL A 236 21.11 -17.72 9.72
C VAL A 236 20.20 -18.89 9.40
N PHE A 237 18.91 -18.64 9.20
CA PHE A 237 17.90 -19.69 9.10
C PHE A 237 17.51 -19.99 7.65
N THR A 238 17.33 -18.97 6.82
CA THR A 238 16.75 -19.15 5.48
C THR A 238 17.80 -19.46 4.41
N ARG A 239 18.98 -18.82 4.46
CA ARG A 239 20.02 -18.95 3.42
C ARG A 239 20.52 -20.38 3.19
N LYS A 240 20.40 -21.26 4.19
CA LYS A 240 20.82 -22.67 4.11
C LYS A 240 19.80 -23.56 3.40
N HIS A 241 18.57 -23.09 3.23
CA HIS A 241 17.57 -23.77 2.42
C HIS A 241 17.81 -23.43 0.95
N GLU A 242 18.03 -24.45 0.11
CA GLU A 242 18.05 -24.26 -1.35
C GLU A 242 16.65 -23.86 -1.81
N ASN A 243 16.40 -22.56 -1.86
CA ASN A 243 15.20 -22.02 -2.47
C ASN A 243 15.50 -21.84 -3.96
N LYS A 244 15.32 -22.93 -4.74
CA LYS A 244 15.16 -22.76 -6.19
C LYS A 244 13.90 -21.91 -6.37
N ILE A 245 14.06 -20.72 -6.94
CA ILE A 245 12.93 -19.88 -7.32
C ILE A 245 12.21 -20.66 -8.43
N PRO A 246 11.01 -21.20 -8.19
CA PRO A 246 10.27 -21.89 -9.24
C PRO A 246 9.97 -20.89 -10.35
N THR A 247 9.98 -21.34 -11.61
CA THR A 247 9.46 -20.48 -12.68
C THR A 247 7.96 -20.24 -12.48
N ILE A 248 7.43 -19.17 -13.07
CA ILE A 248 5.98 -18.92 -13.05
C ILE A 248 5.23 -20.17 -13.57
N GLU A 249 5.77 -20.82 -14.60
CA GLU A 249 5.21 -22.04 -15.17
C GLU A 249 5.26 -23.25 -14.21
N GLU A 250 6.26 -23.31 -13.31
CA GLU A 250 6.36 -24.36 -12.29
C GLU A 250 5.43 -24.10 -11.10
N GLU A 251 5.18 -22.83 -10.76
CA GLU A 251 4.42 -22.44 -9.57
C GLU A 251 2.92 -22.33 -9.83
N ILE A 252 2.52 -21.78 -10.98
CA ILE A 252 1.12 -21.58 -11.36
C ILE A 252 0.69 -22.36 -12.61
N GLY A 253 1.60 -23.09 -13.26
CA GLY A 253 1.29 -23.86 -14.47
C GLY A 253 1.20 -22.99 -15.73
N VAL A 254 0.36 -23.40 -16.68
CA VAL A 254 0.08 -22.60 -17.89
C VAL A 254 -0.73 -21.38 -17.48
N LEU A 255 -0.20 -20.19 -17.75
CA LEU A 255 -0.93 -18.93 -17.59
C LEU A 255 -2.25 -19.00 -18.35
N GLU A 256 -3.36 -18.97 -17.64
CA GLU A 256 -4.68 -18.85 -18.25
C GLU A 256 -4.75 -17.52 -19.02
N GLU A 257 -5.03 -17.61 -20.30
CA GLU A 257 -5.30 -16.45 -21.15
C GLU A 257 -6.81 -16.27 -21.32
N PRO A 258 -7.33 -15.03 -21.20
CA PRO A 258 -8.74 -14.77 -21.42
C PRO A 258 -9.13 -15.07 -22.87
N SER A 259 -10.37 -15.53 -23.06
CA SER A 259 -10.95 -15.61 -24.40
C SER A 259 -10.99 -14.22 -25.05
N SER A 260 -11.03 -14.15 -26.38
CA SER A 260 -11.05 -12.87 -27.10
C SER A 260 -12.21 -11.96 -26.67
N GLU A 261 -13.39 -12.54 -26.42
CA GLU A 261 -14.56 -11.82 -25.92
C GLU A 261 -14.36 -11.30 -24.49
N GLU A 262 -13.82 -12.13 -23.61
CA GLU A 262 -13.57 -11.76 -22.22
C GLU A 262 -12.50 -10.67 -22.13
N LYS A 263 -11.44 -10.77 -22.93
CA LYS A 263 -10.40 -9.75 -23.03
C LYS A 263 -10.97 -8.42 -23.52
N ALA A 264 -11.82 -8.43 -24.53
CA ALA A 264 -12.49 -7.22 -25.03
C ALA A 264 -13.37 -6.56 -23.95
N LYS A 265 -14.06 -7.35 -23.14
CA LYS A 265 -14.84 -6.85 -22.00
C LYS A 265 -13.94 -6.22 -20.93
N MET A 266 -12.87 -6.90 -20.53
CA MET A 266 -11.88 -6.40 -19.57
C MET A 266 -11.21 -5.10 -20.06
N ASP A 267 -10.90 -5.01 -21.36
CA ASP A 267 -10.32 -3.82 -21.97
C ASP A 267 -11.31 -2.65 -21.98
N LYS A 268 -12.58 -2.91 -22.26
CA LYS A 268 -13.64 -1.89 -22.18
C LYS A 268 -13.79 -1.35 -20.76
N GLU A 269 -13.89 -2.23 -19.77
CA GLU A 269 -13.99 -1.82 -18.36
C GLU A 269 -12.78 -1.02 -17.91
N TYR A 270 -11.56 -1.48 -18.24
CA TYR A 270 -10.34 -0.77 -17.92
C TYR A 270 -10.28 0.61 -18.59
N ASN A 271 -10.69 0.73 -19.86
CA ASN A 271 -10.69 2.02 -20.56
C ASN A 271 -11.65 3.02 -19.92
N ILE A 272 -12.82 2.58 -19.47
CA ILE A 272 -13.77 3.43 -18.73
C ILE A 272 -13.11 3.98 -17.47
N TRP A 273 -12.56 3.10 -16.62
CA TRP A 273 -11.90 3.49 -15.38
C TRP A 273 -10.68 4.37 -15.61
N LYS A 274 -9.87 4.04 -16.62
CA LYS A 274 -8.72 4.85 -17.03
C LYS A 274 -9.15 6.26 -17.42
N ILE A 275 -10.14 6.41 -18.30
CA ILE A 275 -10.61 7.73 -18.75
C ILE A 275 -11.20 8.51 -17.57
N ALA A 276 -12.06 7.88 -16.78
CA ALA A 276 -12.66 8.51 -15.60
C ALA A 276 -11.59 9.02 -14.63
N THR A 277 -10.56 8.20 -14.36
CA THR A 277 -9.46 8.57 -13.46
C THR A 277 -8.60 9.68 -14.03
N ILE A 278 -8.30 9.68 -15.34
CA ILE A 278 -7.56 10.75 -16.00
C ILE A 278 -8.33 12.08 -15.92
N VAL A 279 -9.61 12.06 -16.27
CA VAL A 279 -10.47 13.26 -16.23
C VAL A 279 -10.54 13.80 -14.80
N ALA A 280 -10.79 12.94 -13.81
CA ALA A 280 -10.86 13.35 -12.42
C ALA A 280 -9.51 13.89 -11.90
N THR A 281 -8.39 13.31 -12.32
CA THR A 281 -7.04 13.80 -11.98
C THR A 281 -6.78 15.18 -12.57
N ILE A 282 -7.15 15.41 -13.83
CA ILE A 282 -7.02 16.71 -14.49
C ILE A 282 -7.87 17.77 -13.78
N ILE A 283 -9.12 17.43 -13.43
CA ILE A 283 -10.00 18.32 -12.67
C ILE A 283 -9.39 18.64 -11.31
N ALA A 284 -8.94 17.62 -10.57
CA ALA A 284 -8.30 17.80 -9.26
C ALA A 284 -7.07 18.70 -9.37
N LEU A 285 -6.18 18.49 -10.35
CA LEU A 285 -5.03 19.38 -10.56
C LEU A 285 -5.45 20.80 -10.95
N GLY A 286 -6.43 20.95 -11.84
CA GLY A 286 -6.94 22.25 -12.29
C GLY A 286 -7.47 23.10 -11.13
N ILE A 287 -8.16 22.47 -10.17
CA ILE A 287 -8.65 23.12 -8.95
C ILE A 287 -7.52 23.80 -8.15
N TYR A 288 -6.33 23.18 -8.08
CA TYR A 288 -5.20 23.73 -7.34
C TYR A 288 -4.29 24.64 -8.17
N ILE A 289 -4.15 24.39 -9.47
CA ILE A 289 -3.22 25.13 -10.33
C ILE A 289 -3.83 26.45 -10.81
N ILE A 290 -5.12 26.48 -11.18
CA ILE A 290 -5.76 27.68 -11.74
C ILE A 290 -5.68 28.87 -10.78
N PRO A 291 -6.02 28.74 -9.47
CA PRO A 291 -5.93 29.86 -8.53
C PRO A 291 -4.51 30.32 -8.19
N VAL A 292 -3.48 29.53 -8.56
CA VAL A 292 -2.07 29.90 -8.36
C VAL A 292 -1.55 30.70 -9.56
N LEU A 293 -2.15 30.49 -10.74
CA LEU A 293 -1.75 31.15 -11.98
C LEU A 293 -2.54 32.45 -12.27
N PHE A 294 -3.71 32.63 -11.66
CA PHE A 294 -4.60 33.78 -11.82
C PHE A 294 -5.00 34.36 -10.46
#